data_AF-A0A6N8UNG0-F1
#
_entry.id   AF-A0A6N8UNG0-F1
#
_cell.length_a   1.000
_cell.length_b   1.000
_cell.length_c   1.000
_cell.angle_alpha   90.00
_cell.angle_beta   90.00
_cell.angle_gamma   90.00
#
_symmetry.space_group_name_H-M   'P 1'
#
loop_
_entity.id
_entity.type
_entity.pdbx_description
1 polymer ?
#
loop_
_entity_poly.entity_id
_entity_poly.type
_entity_poly.pdbx_seq_one_letter_code
_entity_poly.pdbx_strand_id
1 'polypeptide(L)'
;MNSPNLFNYATKELSQDAMICWLIAFAGMQSVRNPAEVELRQCGRELLNALFSKWQFTPTVYERVEVFQQEKHIDVLVRINERHVLLIEDKTLTRDHDDQLTRYRNLVTEGKTLLRNVNTDEVFPIYFKTGNHSLREREYAKSCNYRVFDRNDFLSVLESYQGNNEIFVDFRNHLKNWQLETENFRQWTSKGEKTDRGWQGLYRWIEENYLVGCN
;
A
#
# COMPACT_ATOMS: atom_id res chain seq x y z
N MET A 1 20.20 -17.56 15.04
CA MET A 1 19.98 -16.15 15.42
C MET A 1 19.27 -15.50 14.25
N ASN A 2 18.07 -14.95 14.45
CA ASN A 2 17.41 -14.18 13.40
C ASN A 2 18.28 -12.95 13.13
N SER A 3 18.67 -12.73 11.87
CA SER A 3 19.36 -11.51 11.48
C SER A 3 18.52 -10.29 11.89
N PRO A 4 19.16 -9.19 12.35
CA PRO A 4 18.43 -7.94 12.59
C PRO A 4 17.68 -7.52 11.34
N ASN A 5 16.40 -7.13 11.50
CA ASN A 5 15.56 -6.66 10.40
C ASN A 5 15.40 -5.14 10.49
N LEU A 6 15.70 -4.43 9.39
CA LEU A 6 15.67 -2.97 9.35
C LEU A 6 14.31 -2.38 9.76
N PHE A 7 13.22 -3.00 9.35
CA PHE A 7 11.85 -2.51 9.56
C PHE A 7 11.31 -2.75 10.96
N ASN A 8 12.05 -3.50 11.80
CA ASN A 8 11.77 -3.51 13.24
C ASN A 8 12.06 -2.14 13.89
N TYR A 9 12.92 -1.33 13.27
CA TYR A 9 13.25 0.02 13.74
C TYR A 9 12.56 1.10 12.89
N ALA A 10 12.43 0.88 11.59
CA ALA A 10 11.75 1.78 10.67
C ALA A 10 10.23 1.51 10.62
N THR A 11 9.52 1.79 11.71
CA THR A 11 8.10 1.40 11.91
C THR A 11 7.07 2.46 11.51
N LYS A 12 7.51 3.60 10.96
CA LYS A 12 6.64 4.74 10.61
C LYS A 12 6.17 4.66 9.16
N GLU A 13 5.09 5.37 8.85
CA GLU A 13 4.53 5.50 7.48
C GLU A 13 5.60 5.88 6.46
N LEU A 14 6.52 6.77 6.81
CA LEU A 14 7.61 7.17 5.92
C LEU A 14 8.50 6.02 5.40
N SER A 15 8.68 4.94 6.17
CA SER A 15 9.44 3.78 5.68
C SER A 15 8.63 2.94 4.70
N GLN A 16 7.31 2.89 4.87
CA GLN A 16 6.38 2.25 3.95
C GLN A 16 6.28 3.06 2.65
N ASP A 17 6.14 4.38 2.72
CA ASP A 17 6.19 5.29 1.57
C ASP A 17 7.45 5.04 0.74
N ALA A 18 8.61 5.01 1.41
CA ALA A 18 9.89 4.78 0.76
C ALA A 18 9.94 3.41 0.07
N MET A 19 9.41 2.36 0.70
CA MET A 19 9.35 1.02 0.10
C MET A 19 8.42 0.97 -1.12
N ILE A 20 7.26 1.62 -1.07
CA ILE A 20 6.33 1.72 -2.19
C ILE A 20 7.01 2.48 -3.34
N CYS A 21 7.58 3.65 -3.09
CA CYS A 21 8.30 4.44 -4.09
C CYS A 21 9.46 3.67 -4.70
N TRP A 22 10.28 3.03 -3.86
CA TRP A 22 11.46 2.25 -4.28
C TRP A 22 11.07 1.08 -5.19
N LEU A 23 10.04 0.32 -4.83
CA LEU A 23 9.58 -0.82 -5.62
C LEU A 23 8.92 -0.38 -6.94
N ILE A 24 8.13 0.71 -6.92
CA ILE A 24 7.56 1.28 -8.16
C ILE A 24 8.64 1.85 -9.08
N ALA A 25 9.70 2.45 -8.54
CA ALA A 25 10.81 2.94 -9.34
C ALA A 25 11.50 1.83 -10.15
N PHE A 26 11.62 0.62 -9.58
CA PHE A 26 12.10 -0.55 -10.31
C PHE A 26 11.19 -0.92 -11.49
N ALA A 27 9.87 -0.79 -11.35
CA ALA A 27 8.90 -1.11 -12.41
C ALA A 27 9.15 -0.30 -13.70
N GLY A 28 9.61 0.94 -13.54
CA GLY A 28 9.91 1.90 -14.60
C GLY A 28 11.29 1.79 -15.24
N MET A 29 12.18 0.94 -14.72
CA MET A 29 13.51 0.78 -15.28
C MET A 29 13.44 0.26 -16.72
N GLN A 30 14.13 0.93 -17.64
CA GLN A 30 14.21 0.51 -19.05
C GLN A 30 15.21 -0.62 -19.26
N SER A 31 16.27 -0.63 -18.45
CA SER A 31 17.29 -1.68 -18.41
C SER A 31 17.54 -2.10 -16.96
N VAL A 32 17.94 -3.36 -16.80
CA VAL A 32 18.33 -3.97 -15.53
C VAL A 32 19.80 -4.35 -15.60
N ARG A 33 20.51 -4.19 -14.49
CA ARG A 33 21.96 -4.39 -14.42
C ARG A 33 22.34 -5.80 -13.98
N ASN A 34 21.46 -6.47 -13.26
CA ASN A 34 21.69 -7.82 -12.73
C ASN A 34 20.37 -8.58 -12.55
N PRO A 35 20.41 -9.91 -12.33
CA PRO A 35 19.20 -10.72 -12.15
C PRO A 35 18.31 -10.28 -10.98
N ALA A 36 18.87 -9.76 -9.88
CA ALA A 36 18.07 -9.30 -8.74
C ALA A 36 17.19 -8.09 -9.11
N GLU A 37 17.69 -7.20 -9.98
CA GLU A 37 16.89 -6.07 -10.50
C GLU A 37 15.79 -6.53 -11.46
N VAL A 38 15.93 -7.66 -12.16
CA VAL A 38 14.86 -8.27 -12.99
C VAL A 38 13.67 -8.63 -12.12
N GLU A 39 13.93 -9.36 -11.03
CA GLU A 39 12.91 -9.81 -10.08
C GLU A 39 12.22 -8.62 -9.39
N LEU A 40 12.98 -7.59 -9.01
CA LEU A 40 12.43 -6.37 -8.39
C LEU A 40 11.56 -5.58 -9.36
N ARG A 41 12.00 -5.44 -10.62
CA ARG A 41 11.21 -4.80 -11.68
C ARG A 41 9.92 -5.53 -11.95
N GLN A 42 9.96 -6.86 -11.99
CA GLN A 42 8.77 -7.69 -12.16
C GLN A 42 7.79 -7.49 -10.99
N CYS A 43 8.28 -7.60 -9.75
CA CYS A 43 7.44 -7.37 -8.57
C CYS A 43 6.88 -5.93 -8.50
N GLY A 44 7.66 -4.92 -8.90
CA GLY A 44 7.17 -3.54 -9.00
C GLY A 44 6.06 -3.36 -10.02
N ARG A 45 6.11 -4.07 -11.16
CA ARG A 45 5.03 -4.08 -12.15
C ARG A 45 3.79 -4.81 -11.64
N GLU A 46 3.98 -5.88 -10.89
CA GLU A 46 2.89 -6.59 -10.22
C GLU A 46 2.22 -5.71 -9.15
N LEU A 47 2.99 -4.92 -8.40
CA LEU A 47 2.44 -3.92 -7.49
C LEU A 47 1.57 -2.89 -8.23
N LEU A 48 2.08 -2.32 -9.34
CA LEU A 48 1.30 -1.38 -10.16
C LEU A 48 0.02 -2.04 -10.70
N ASN A 49 0.12 -3.26 -11.24
CA ASN A 49 -1.04 -4.01 -11.73
C ASN A 49 -2.07 -4.24 -10.61
N ALA A 50 -1.63 -4.64 -9.42
CA ALA A 50 -2.50 -4.87 -8.28
C ALA A 50 -3.22 -3.58 -7.85
N LEU A 51 -2.49 -2.45 -7.81
CA LEU A 51 -3.06 -1.13 -7.47
C LEU A 51 -4.10 -0.67 -8.50
N PHE A 52 -3.78 -0.74 -9.80
CA PHE A 52 -4.74 -0.36 -10.86
C PHE A 52 -5.93 -1.32 -10.94
N SER A 53 -5.75 -2.62 -10.66
CA SER A 53 -6.83 -3.60 -10.71
C SER A 53 -7.98 -3.30 -9.75
N LYS A 54 -7.71 -2.56 -8.66
CA LYS A 54 -8.76 -2.04 -7.76
C LYS A 54 -9.75 -1.10 -8.45
N TRP A 55 -9.34 -0.52 -9.58
CA TRP A 55 -10.14 0.31 -10.47
C TRP A 55 -10.61 -0.42 -11.72
N GLN A 56 -10.46 -1.75 -11.80
CA GLN A 56 -10.77 -2.56 -12.98
C GLN A 56 -10.04 -2.07 -14.24
N PHE A 57 -8.85 -1.53 -14.04
CA PHE A 57 -7.99 -0.98 -15.07
C PHE A 57 -6.58 -1.58 -14.93
N THR A 58 -5.87 -1.73 -16.03
CA THR A 58 -4.45 -2.11 -16.03
C THR A 58 -3.78 -1.45 -17.22
N PRO A 59 -2.72 -0.63 -17.03
CA PRO A 59 -1.92 -0.13 -18.13
C PRO A 59 -1.34 -1.28 -18.97
N THR A 60 -1.34 -1.13 -20.30
CA THR A 60 -0.79 -2.16 -21.19
C THR A 60 0.73 -2.26 -21.10
N VAL A 61 1.41 -1.14 -20.85
CA VAL A 61 2.87 -1.02 -20.77
C VAL A 61 3.28 -0.02 -19.71
N TYR A 62 4.52 -0.15 -19.23
CA TYR A 62 5.16 0.75 -18.26
C TYR A 62 6.42 1.36 -18.87
N GLU A 63 6.27 2.18 -19.91
CA GLU A 63 7.38 2.80 -20.65
C GLU A 63 7.96 3.99 -19.91
N ARG A 64 7.12 4.81 -19.27
CA ARG A 64 7.55 5.93 -18.44
C ARG A 64 6.83 5.87 -17.10
N VAL A 65 7.59 5.73 -16.02
CA VAL A 65 7.09 5.71 -14.64
C VAL A 65 7.82 6.80 -13.86
N GLU A 66 7.09 7.81 -13.43
CA GLU A 66 7.62 8.92 -12.65
C GLU A 66 7.03 8.85 -11.25
N VAL A 67 7.88 8.79 -10.23
CA VAL A 67 7.47 8.67 -8.82
C VAL A 67 7.80 9.97 -8.10
N PHE A 68 6.81 10.54 -7.42
CA PHE A 68 6.93 11.74 -6.60
C PHE A 68 6.54 11.36 -5.16
N GLN A 69 7.49 11.48 -4.24
CA GLN A 69 7.28 11.18 -2.83
C GLN A 69 6.97 12.47 -2.05
N GLN A 70 5.96 12.43 -1.17
CA GLN A 70 5.58 13.55 -0.29
C GLN A 70 5.28 14.87 -1.01
N GLU A 71 4.83 14.80 -2.25
CA GLU A 71 4.55 15.99 -3.04
C GLU A 71 3.30 16.68 -2.51
N LYS A 72 3.42 17.93 -2.02
CA LYS A 72 2.28 18.65 -1.40
C LYS A 72 1.60 17.85 -0.28
N HIS A 73 2.37 17.05 0.46
CA HIS A 73 1.91 16.14 1.52
C HIS A 73 1.13 14.91 1.04
N ILE A 74 1.09 14.64 -0.27
CA ILE A 74 0.63 13.36 -0.82
C ILE A 74 1.75 12.35 -0.63
N ASP A 75 1.47 11.23 0.04
CA ASP A 75 2.50 10.24 0.41
C ASP A 75 3.23 9.69 -0.82
N VAL A 76 2.49 9.17 -1.81
CA VAL A 76 3.05 8.71 -3.09
C VAL A 76 2.17 9.13 -4.26
N LEU A 77 2.77 9.80 -5.25
CA LEU A 77 2.14 10.14 -6.52
C LEU A 77 2.95 9.54 -7.67
N VAL A 78 2.28 8.84 -8.59
CA VAL A 78 2.95 8.18 -9.72
C VAL A 78 2.30 8.57 -11.04
N ARG A 79 3.10 8.93 -12.04
CA ARG A 79 2.64 9.13 -13.42
C ARG A 79 3.13 8.00 -14.33
N ILE A 80 2.21 7.36 -15.03
CA ILE A 80 2.48 6.27 -15.98
C ILE A 80 2.18 6.74 -17.40
N ASN A 81 3.16 6.59 -18.29
CA ASN A 81 3.08 6.92 -19.72
C ASN A 81 2.51 8.32 -19.99
N GLU A 82 2.87 9.28 -19.14
CA GLU A 82 2.41 10.68 -19.18
C GLU A 82 0.89 10.87 -19.03
N ARG A 83 0.13 9.80 -18.78
CA ARG A 83 -1.33 9.80 -18.85
C ARG A 83 -1.98 9.43 -17.52
N HIS A 84 -1.69 8.24 -17.01
CA HIS A 84 -2.35 7.68 -15.83
C HIS A 84 -1.66 8.18 -14.57
N VAL A 85 -2.45 8.63 -13.59
CA VAL A 85 -1.96 9.15 -12.32
C VAL A 85 -2.45 8.24 -11.20
N LEU A 86 -1.53 7.57 -10.51
CA LEU A 86 -1.83 6.84 -9.30
C LEU A 86 -1.58 7.78 -8.10
N LEU A 87 -2.63 8.04 -7.32
CA LEU A 87 -2.59 8.88 -6.14
C LEU A 87 -2.72 7.98 -4.91
N ILE A 88 -1.67 7.82 -4.13
CA ILE A 88 -1.66 6.91 -2.99
C ILE A 88 -1.53 7.73 -1.71
N GLU A 89 -2.53 7.59 -0.84
CA GLU A 89 -2.41 7.95 0.57
C GLU A 89 -2.02 6.69 1.35
N ASP A 90 -0.91 6.75 2.07
CA ASP A 90 -0.36 5.63 2.83
C ASP A 90 -0.65 5.78 4.32
N LYS A 91 -1.03 4.68 4.96
CA LYS A 91 -1.13 4.59 6.41
C LYS A 91 -0.56 3.29 6.92
N THR A 92 -0.02 3.33 8.14
CA THR A 92 0.34 2.12 8.88
C THR A 92 -0.77 1.84 9.89
N LEU A 93 -0.80 2.59 10.99
CA LEU A 93 -1.79 2.45 12.06
C LEU A 93 -2.82 3.58 12.05
N THR A 94 -2.43 4.77 11.61
CA THR A 94 -3.22 5.98 11.80
C THR A 94 -4.40 6.06 10.84
N ARG A 95 -5.35 6.95 11.14
CA ARG A 95 -6.47 7.29 10.26
C ARG A 95 -6.21 8.66 9.65
N ASP A 96 -6.86 8.93 8.54
CA ASP A 96 -6.91 10.31 8.04
C ASP A 96 -7.74 11.20 8.98
N HIS A 97 -7.32 12.45 9.05
CA HIS A 97 -8.06 13.53 9.68
C HIS A 97 -8.41 14.59 8.61
N ASP A 98 -9.41 15.44 8.90
CA ASP A 98 -9.61 16.73 8.23
C ASP A 98 -9.69 16.70 6.68
N ASP A 99 -10.60 15.90 6.11
CA ASP A 99 -10.92 15.85 4.68
C ASP A 99 -9.70 15.63 3.74
N GLN A 100 -8.61 15.06 4.28
CA GLN A 100 -7.31 14.91 3.62
C GLN A 100 -7.41 14.25 2.23
N LEU A 101 -8.15 13.14 2.12
CA LEU A 101 -8.33 12.40 0.87
C LEU A 101 -8.96 13.26 -0.23
N THR A 102 -10.05 13.97 0.10
CA THR A 102 -10.71 14.88 -0.84
C THR A 102 -9.79 16.01 -1.27
N ARG A 103 -9.06 16.61 -0.31
CA ARG A 103 -8.11 17.69 -0.59
C ARG A 103 -7.00 17.25 -1.54
N TYR A 104 -6.41 16.08 -1.33
CA TYR A 104 -5.33 15.56 -2.16
C TYR A 104 -5.78 15.21 -3.57
N ARG A 105 -6.97 14.61 -3.70
CA ARG A 105 -7.59 14.40 -5.01
C ARG A 105 -7.75 15.74 -5.74
N ASN A 106 -8.28 16.77 -5.07
CA ASN A 106 -8.45 18.10 -5.66
C ASN A 106 -7.12 18.73 -6.07
N LEU A 107 -6.06 18.61 -5.26
CA LEU A 107 -4.73 19.11 -5.64
C LEU A 107 -4.24 18.52 -6.97
N VAL A 108 -4.45 17.22 -7.18
CA VAL A 108 -4.06 16.53 -8.41
C VAL A 108 -4.96 16.95 -9.58
N THR A 109 -6.29 16.90 -9.42
CA THR A 109 -7.24 17.18 -10.50
C THR A 109 -7.25 18.65 -10.93
N GLU A 110 -6.91 19.57 -10.02
CA GLU A 110 -6.81 21.00 -10.31
C GLU A 110 -5.40 21.40 -10.82
N GLY A 111 -4.49 20.44 -11.01
CA GLY A 111 -3.14 20.70 -11.54
C GLY A 111 -2.25 21.53 -10.60
N LYS A 112 -2.49 21.43 -9.28
CA LYS A 112 -1.74 22.11 -8.21
C LYS A 112 -0.52 21.32 -7.73
N THR A 113 -0.23 20.20 -8.38
CA THR A 113 0.97 19.38 -8.19
C THR A 113 2.02 19.67 -9.28
N LEU A 114 3.15 18.96 -9.24
CA LEU A 114 4.18 18.93 -10.28
C LEU A 114 3.64 18.29 -11.57
N LEU A 115 2.59 17.47 -11.47
CA LEU A 115 1.90 16.91 -12.63
C LEU A 115 1.05 17.98 -13.33
N ARG A 116 1.31 18.18 -14.62
CA ARG A 116 0.58 19.10 -15.49
C ARG A 116 -0.30 18.34 -16.47
N ASN A 117 -1.40 18.97 -16.90
CA ASN A 117 -2.36 18.46 -17.88
C ASN A 117 -2.94 17.09 -17.47
N VAL A 118 -3.28 16.94 -16.19
CA VAL A 118 -3.88 15.71 -15.67
C VAL A 118 -5.34 15.64 -16.13
N ASN A 119 -5.70 14.54 -16.79
CA ASN A 119 -7.11 14.21 -17.02
C ASN A 119 -7.69 13.59 -15.74
N THR A 120 -8.78 14.14 -15.22
CA THR A 120 -9.40 13.69 -13.98
C THR A 120 -9.90 12.24 -14.04
N ASP A 121 -10.27 11.77 -15.22
CA ASP A 121 -10.71 10.37 -15.45
C ASP A 121 -9.54 9.38 -15.45
N GLU A 122 -8.31 9.90 -15.51
CA GLU A 122 -7.06 9.13 -15.49
C GLU A 122 -6.38 9.21 -14.12
N VAL A 123 -7.08 9.69 -13.09
CA VAL A 123 -6.61 9.70 -11.70
C VAL A 123 -7.21 8.50 -10.97
N PHE A 124 -6.33 7.69 -10.38
CA PHE A 124 -6.66 6.45 -9.67
C PHE A 124 -6.25 6.56 -8.20
N PRO A 125 -7.13 7.08 -7.32
CA PRO A 125 -6.81 7.19 -5.90
C PRO A 125 -6.83 5.83 -5.16
N ILE A 126 -5.81 5.57 -4.37
CA ILE A 126 -5.65 4.38 -3.53
C ILE A 126 -5.46 4.79 -2.09
N TYR A 127 -6.26 4.22 -1.19
CA TYR A 127 -6.04 4.29 0.24
C TYR A 127 -5.29 3.03 0.66
N PHE A 128 -3.99 3.18 0.81
CA PHE A 128 -3.05 2.10 1.08
C PHE A 128 -2.82 2.00 2.57
N LYS A 129 -3.13 0.84 3.18
CA LYS A 129 -2.81 0.67 4.60
C LYS A 129 -2.50 -0.76 5.00
N THR A 130 -1.37 -0.91 5.70
CA THR A 130 -0.85 -2.21 6.17
C THR A 130 -1.26 -2.56 7.59
N GLY A 131 -1.72 -1.60 8.40
CA GLY A 131 -2.44 -1.92 9.63
C GLY A 131 -3.86 -2.40 9.36
N ASN A 132 -4.59 -2.68 10.43
CA ASN A 132 -5.98 -3.10 10.31
C ASN A 132 -6.87 -1.91 9.92
N HIS A 133 -7.60 -2.07 8.82
CA HIS A 133 -8.69 -1.16 8.43
C HIS A 133 -9.95 -1.50 9.22
N SER A 134 -10.54 -0.53 9.91
CA SER A 134 -11.94 -0.65 10.33
C SER A 134 -12.90 -0.46 9.16
N LEU A 135 -14.13 -0.98 9.27
CA LEU A 135 -15.19 -0.75 8.29
C LEU A 135 -15.42 0.75 8.06
N ARG A 136 -15.41 1.56 9.13
CA ARG A 136 -15.58 3.02 9.03
C ARG A 136 -14.52 3.67 8.15
N GLU A 137 -13.26 3.25 8.26
CA GLU A 137 -12.17 3.77 7.42
C GLU A 137 -12.35 3.35 5.96
N ARG A 138 -12.74 2.09 5.71
CA ARG A 138 -12.99 1.60 4.35
C ARG A 138 -14.14 2.38 3.70
N GLU A 139 -15.23 2.61 4.43
CA GLU A 139 -16.37 3.38 3.92
C GLU A 139 -16.04 4.87 3.72
N TYR A 140 -15.26 5.47 4.62
CA TYR A 140 -14.77 6.83 4.43
C TYR A 140 -13.91 6.96 3.17
N ALA A 141 -12.91 6.09 2.98
CA ALA A 141 -12.08 6.08 1.79
C ALA A 141 -12.92 5.94 0.51
N LYS A 142 -13.89 5.01 0.49
CA LYS A 142 -14.83 4.85 -0.64
C LYS A 142 -15.65 6.11 -0.88
N SER A 143 -16.14 6.78 0.17
CA SER A 143 -16.91 8.02 0.06
C SER A 143 -16.10 9.17 -0.55
N CYS A 144 -14.78 9.17 -0.34
CA CYS A 144 -13.83 10.10 -0.98
C CYS A 144 -13.39 9.64 -2.39
N ASN A 145 -13.98 8.57 -2.93
CA ASN A 145 -13.62 7.93 -4.19
C ASN A 145 -12.18 7.38 -4.23
N TYR A 146 -11.71 6.82 -3.11
CA TYR A 146 -10.50 6.01 -3.05
C TYR A 146 -10.87 4.53 -3.09
N ARG A 147 -9.96 3.70 -3.63
CA ARG A 147 -10.05 2.24 -3.48
C ARG A 147 -9.10 1.79 -2.39
N VAL A 148 -9.56 0.87 -1.56
CA VAL A 148 -8.76 0.34 -0.45
C VAL A 148 -7.79 -0.71 -0.99
N PHE A 149 -6.53 -0.59 -0.60
CA PHE A 149 -5.49 -1.59 -0.82
C PHE A 149 -4.89 -1.92 0.56
N ASP A 150 -5.09 -3.15 1.02
CA ASP A 150 -4.74 -3.55 2.39
C ASP A 150 -3.49 -4.43 2.47
N ARG A 151 -3.08 -4.78 3.70
CA ARG A 151 -1.90 -5.61 3.94
C ARG A 151 -1.95 -6.95 3.20
N ASN A 152 -3.12 -7.57 3.06
CA ASN A 152 -3.23 -8.86 2.38
C ASN A 152 -3.02 -8.68 0.87
N ASP A 153 -3.56 -7.61 0.30
CA ASP A 153 -3.28 -7.24 -1.09
C ASP A 153 -1.77 -7.04 -1.29
N PHE A 154 -1.10 -6.31 -0.40
CA PHE A 154 0.33 -6.06 -0.53
C PHE A 154 1.16 -7.32 -0.34
N LEU A 155 0.87 -8.13 0.68
CA LEU A 155 1.55 -9.41 0.90
C LEU A 155 1.41 -10.34 -0.30
N SER A 156 0.25 -10.39 -0.96
CA SER A 156 0.06 -11.21 -2.16
C SER A 156 1.02 -10.82 -3.30
N VAL A 157 1.34 -9.53 -3.43
CA VAL A 157 2.35 -9.04 -4.37
C VAL A 157 3.77 -9.35 -3.89
N LEU A 158 4.06 -9.17 -2.60
CA LEU A 158 5.42 -9.40 -2.09
C LEU A 158 5.81 -10.89 -2.08
N GLU A 159 4.83 -11.78 -1.98
CA GLU A 159 5.06 -13.23 -1.99
C GLU A 159 5.39 -13.80 -3.37
N SER A 160 5.08 -13.10 -4.46
CA SER A 160 5.49 -13.52 -5.81
C SER A 160 7.00 -13.39 -6.04
N TYR A 161 7.67 -12.48 -5.33
CA TYR A 161 9.10 -12.22 -5.47
C TYR A 161 9.96 -13.41 -5.02
N GLN A 162 10.70 -13.98 -5.97
CA GLN A 162 11.59 -15.13 -5.75
C GLN A 162 13.08 -14.74 -5.57
N GLY A 163 13.40 -13.45 -5.68
CA GLY A 163 14.77 -12.96 -5.48
C GLY A 163 15.19 -12.93 -4.00
N ASN A 164 16.43 -12.48 -3.77
CA ASN A 164 17.08 -12.46 -2.47
C ASN A 164 17.54 -11.06 -2.03
N ASN A 165 16.98 -9.99 -2.59
CA ASN A 165 17.32 -8.63 -2.15
C ASN A 165 16.97 -8.45 -0.67
N GLU A 166 17.98 -8.16 0.15
CA GLU A 166 17.84 -8.15 1.62
C GLU A 166 16.82 -7.10 2.10
N ILE A 167 16.80 -5.91 1.50
CA ILE A 167 15.85 -4.84 1.85
C ILE A 167 14.41 -5.32 1.60
N PHE A 168 14.17 -5.92 0.43
CA PHE A 168 12.86 -6.46 0.08
C PHE A 168 12.45 -7.60 1.03
N VAL A 169 13.34 -8.56 1.25
CA VAL A 169 13.07 -9.74 2.09
C VAL A 169 12.79 -9.31 3.53
N ASP A 170 13.54 -8.35 4.06
CA ASP A 170 13.31 -7.79 5.38
C ASP A 170 11.93 -7.13 5.48
N PHE A 171 11.57 -6.30 4.51
CA PHE A 171 10.26 -5.64 4.50
C PHE A 171 9.11 -6.65 4.43
N ARG A 172 9.21 -7.64 3.54
CA ARG A 172 8.22 -8.72 3.43
C ARG A 172 8.08 -9.48 4.75
N ASN A 173 9.19 -9.88 5.36
CA ASN A 173 9.18 -10.61 6.63
C ASN A 173 8.57 -9.78 7.76
N HIS A 174 8.84 -8.47 7.80
CA HIS A 174 8.21 -7.55 8.74
C HIS A 174 6.68 -7.55 8.61
N LEU A 175 6.15 -7.39 7.38
CA LEU A 175 4.71 -7.41 7.14
C LEU A 175 4.08 -8.78 7.41
N LYS A 176 4.77 -9.89 7.10
CA LYS A 176 4.31 -11.25 7.41
C LYS A 176 4.19 -11.49 8.91
N ASN A 177 5.18 -11.04 9.69
CA ASN A 177 5.12 -11.13 11.14
C ASN A 177 3.96 -10.31 11.69
N TRP A 178 3.71 -9.12 11.14
CA TRP A 178 2.56 -8.31 11.54
C TRP A 178 1.22 -8.99 11.21
N GLN A 179 1.10 -9.63 10.04
CA GLN A 179 -0.07 -10.44 9.70
C GLN A 179 -0.25 -11.60 10.69
N LEU A 180 0.81 -12.35 10.98
CA LEU A 180 0.78 -13.47 11.92
C LEU A 180 0.33 -13.03 13.32
N GLU A 181 0.87 -11.93 13.84
CA GLU A 181 0.47 -11.38 15.14
C GLU A 181 -0.98 -10.90 15.14
N THR A 182 -1.48 -10.39 14.01
CA THR A 182 -2.88 -9.99 13.87
C THR A 182 -3.80 -11.20 13.88
N GLU A 183 -3.40 -12.32 13.28
CA GLU A 183 -4.24 -13.53 13.17
C GLU A 183 -4.11 -14.48 14.37
N ASN A 184 -3.18 -14.21 15.29
CA ASN A 184 -2.90 -15.10 16.42
C ASN A 184 -4.12 -15.33 17.33
N PHE A 185 -5.12 -14.44 17.30
CA PHE A 185 -6.34 -14.57 18.09
C PHE A 185 -7.11 -15.86 17.79
N ARG A 186 -6.96 -16.38 16.57
CA ARG A 186 -7.57 -17.64 16.14
C ARG A 186 -7.06 -18.85 16.93
N GLN A 187 -5.90 -18.73 17.57
CA GLN A 187 -5.26 -19.76 18.38
C GLN A 187 -5.38 -19.48 19.88
N TRP A 188 -6.07 -18.40 20.27
CA TRP A 188 -6.21 -18.05 21.67
C TRP A 188 -7.03 -19.10 22.43
N THR A 189 -6.53 -19.45 23.61
CA THR A 189 -7.29 -20.22 24.59
C THR A 189 -7.57 -19.35 25.82
N SER A 190 -8.32 -19.90 26.79
CA SER A 190 -8.56 -19.23 28.08
C SER A 190 -7.26 -18.96 28.86
N LYS A 191 -6.18 -19.70 28.56
CA LYS A 191 -4.84 -19.51 29.13
C LYS A 191 -3.85 -19.15 28.01
N GLY A 192 -3.18 -18.01 28.14
CA GLY A 192 -2.21 -17.52 27.15
C GLY A 192 -2.17 -16.01 27.05
N GLU A 193 -1.01 -15.49 26.70
CA GLU A 193 -0.80 -14.07 26.47
C GLU A 193 -1.59 -13.61 25.24
N LYS A 194 -2.30 -12.49 25.40
CA LYS A 194 -3.08 -11.86 24.34
C LYS A 194 -2.38 -10.57 23.98
N THR A 195 -1.95 -10.45 22.74
CA THR A 195 -1.26 -9.26 22.24
C THR A 195 -2.26 -8.22 21.77
N ASP A 196 -1.89 -6.94 21.83
CA ASP A 196 -2.73 -5.83 21.33
C ASP A 196 -3.14 -6.04 19.86
N ARG A 197 -2.22 -6.52 19.02
CA ARG A 197 -2.50 -6.82 17.61
C ARG A 197 -3.46 -7.99 17.44
N GLY A 198 -3.39 -9.00 18.29
CA GLY A 198 -4.37 -10.09 18.27
C GLY A 198 -5.77 -9.58 18.63
N TRP A 199 -5.89 -8.65 19.58
CA TRP A 199 -7.18 -8.04 19.91
C TRP A 199 -7.73 -7.22 18.74
N GLN A 200 -6.88 -6.47 18.05
CA GLN A 200 -7.27 -5.75 16.83
C GLN A 200 -7.74 -6.71 15.73
N GLY A 201 -7.06 -7.85 15.58
CA GLY A 201 -7.45 -8.91 14.64
C GLY A 201 -8.80 -9.54 14.97
N LEU A 202 -9.06 -9.83 16.24
CA LEU A 202 -10.36 -10.32 16.69
C LEU A 202 -11.46 -9.28 16.42
N TYR A 203 -11.24 -8.02 16.77
CA TYR A 203 -12.19 -6.95 16.52
C TYR A 203 -12.52 -6.84 15.04
N ARG A 204 -11.49 -6.80 14.17
CA ARG A 204 -11.65 -6.76 12.71
C ARG A 204 -12.47 -7.96 12.22
N TRP A 205 -12.17 -9.16 12.71
CA TRP A 205 -12.92 -10.36 12.33
C TRP A 205 -14.39 -10.28 12.75
N ILE A 206 -14.69 -9.79 13.96
CA ILE A 206 -16.08 -9.56 14.41
C ILE A 206 -16.76 -8.55 13.49
N GLU A 207 -16.08 -7.45 13.20
CA GLU A 207 -16.60 -6.36 12.37
C GLU A 207 -16.98 -6.87 10.97
N GLU A 208 -16.08 -7.61 10.31
CA GLU A 208 -16.27 -8.16 8.97
C GLU A 208 -17.34 -9.28 8.90
N ASN A 209 -17.55 -10.05 9.98
CA ASN A 209 -18.44 -11.22 9.96
C ASN A 209 -19.81 -10.99 10.61
N TYR A 210 -19.94 -9.99 11.48
CA TYR A 210 -21.16 -9.78 12.27
C TYR A 210 -21.69 -8.36 12.27
N LEU A 211 -20.90 -7.36 11.84
CA LEU A 211 -21.33 -5.96 11.84
C LEU A 211 -21.57 -5.38 10.44
N VAL A 212 -21.27 -6.14 9.37
CA VAL A 212 -21.60 -5.75 8.00
C VAL A 212 -23.12 -5.86 7.80
N GLY A 213 -23.79 -4.71 7.59
CA GLY A 213 -25.23 -4.65 7.33
C GLY A 213 -26.11 -4.33 8.54
N CYS A 214 -25.53 -4.12 9.72
CA CYS A 214 -26.26 -3.57 10.87
C CYS A 214 -26.26 -2.03 10.80
N ASN A 215 -27.15 -1.47 9.97
CA ASN A 215 -27.54 -0.05 10.00
C ASN A 215 -29.05 0.05 10.16
#